data_AF-B7VQP8-F1
#
_entry.id   AF-B7VQP8-F1
#
_cell.length_a   1.000
_cell.length_b   1.000
_cell.length_c   1.000
_cell.angle_alpha   90.00
_cell.angle_beta   90.00
_cell.angle_gamma   90.00
#
_symmetry.space_group_name_H-M   'P 1'
#
loop_
_entity.id
_entity.type
_entity.pdbx_description
1 polymer ?
#
loop_
_entity_poly.entity_id
_entity_poly.type
_entity_poly.pdbx_seq_one_letter_code
_entity_poly.pdbx_strand_id
1 'polypeptide(L)'
;MLRIIVLIIGSLTITNVTAEPLDQYQILNHLDNYGNLYLRNKPYTSLPTGLVVDGNLNIEKTAITRLPKGLEVKGSLKGGNSLLARVPSGVKIKGYADLIGSKITRWPKGVRVGGFINLTDTPLIRLPNGFRVKGDLSVIRTPLTELPNGIVVDGDLYIGGSAITEFPDTMTVKGNIYLGGNTITTWPTQLDLGGAVAR
;
A
#
# COMPACT_ATOMS: atom_id res chain seq x y z
N MET A 1 46.62 -24.91 -46.44
CA MET A 1 45.15 -24.69 -46.48
C MET A 1 44.70 -24.12 -45.16
N LEU A 2 44.35 -22.83 -45.11
CA LEU A 2 44.02 -22.09 -43.89
C LEU A 2 42.55 -22.35 -43.52
N ARG A 3 42.30 -22.93 -42.35
CA ARG A 3 40.94 -23.16 -41.82
C ARG A 3 40.46 -21.90 -41.10
N ILE A 4 39.48 -21.21 -41.69
CA ILE A 4 38.82 -20.06 -41.07
C ILE A 4 37.81 -20.60 -40.04
N ILE A 5 38.05 -20.32 -38.77
CA ILE A 5 37.09 -20.55 -37.68
C ILE A 5 36.12 -19.38 -37.69
N VAL A 6 34.87 -19.63 -38.08
CA VAL A 6 33.80 -18.64 -37.97
C VAL A 6 33.30 -18.64 -36.52
N LEU A 7 33.62 -17.59 -35.78
CA LEU A 7 33.08 -17.33 -34.46
C LEU A 7 31.66 -16.76 -34.62
N ILE A 8 30.64 -17.58 -34.36
CA ILE A 8 29.25 -17.11 -34.30
C ILE A 8 29.07 -16.36 -32.97
N ILE A 9 29.13 -15.03 -33.02
CA ILE A 9 28.77 -14.18 -31.89
C ILE A 9 27.25 -14.25 -31.76
N GLY A 10 26.75 -15.03 -30.80
CA GLY A 10 25.34 -15.05 -30.45
C GLY A 10 24.91 -13.68 -29.94
N SER A 11 24.05 -13.00 -30.68
CA SER A 11 23.42 -11.77 -30.24
C SER A 11 22.50 -12.06 -29.05
N LEU A 12 22.89 -11.61 -27.86
CA LEU A 12 22.01 -11.56 -26.71
C LEU A 12 20.90 -10.56 -27.04
N THR A 13 19.75 -11.06 -27.50
CA THR A 13 18.57 -10.21 -27.66
C THR A 13 18.09 -9.83 -26.27
N ILE A 14 18.33 -8.57 -25.88
CA ILE A 14 17.65 -7.99 -24.72
C ILE A 14 16.18 -7.93 -25.10
N THR A 15 15.40 -8.93 -24.71
CA THR A 15 13.95 -8.86 -24.82
C THR A 15 13.52 -7.72 -23.91
N ASN A 16 13.14 -6.59 -24.49
CA ASN A 16 12.40 -5.56 -23.77
C ASN A 16 11.09 -6.21 -23.32
N VAL A 17 11.06 -6.71 -22.08
CA VAL A 17 9.84 -7.25 -21.50
C VAL A 17 8.93 -6.06 -21.22
N THR A 18 8.09 -5.74 -22.20
CA THR A 18 7.05 -4.73 -22.06
C THR A 18 6.08 -5.16 -20.98
N ALA A 19 5.78 -4.28 -20.03
CA ALA A 19 4.81 -4.62 -19.00
C ALA A 19 3.40 -4.75 -19.60
N GLU A 20 2.66 -5.77 -19.20
CA GLU A 20 1.36 -6.16 -19.79
C GLU A 20 0.27 -6.32 -18.72
N PRO A 21 -1.03 -6.29 -19.07
CA PRO A 21 -2.10 -6.67 -18.14
C PRO A 21 -1.97 -8.15 -17.72
N LEU A 22 -2.17 -8.45 -16.43
CA LEU A 22 -2.28 -9.84 -15.97
C LEU A 22 -3.66 -10.40 -16.33
N ASP A 23 -3.70 -11.50 -17.07
CA ASP A 23 -4.95 -12.22 -17.38
C ASP A 23 -5.27 -13.36 -16.39
N GLN A 24 -6.45 -13.97 -16.53
CA GLN A 24 -6.93 -15.01 -15.62
C GLN A 24 -6.11 -16.31 -15.68
N TYR A 25 -5.53 -16.66 -16.83
CA TYR A 25 -4.74 -17.87 -16.98
C TYR A 25 -3.31 -17.67 -16.47
N GLN A 26 -2.75 -16.48 -16.71
CA GLN A 26 -1.42 -16.11 -16.22
C GLN A 26 -1.34 -16.12 -14.69
N ILE A 27 -2.44 -15.83 -13.98
CA ILE A 27 -2.51 -15.92 -12.51
C ILE A 27 -2.03 -17.28 -12.00
N LEU A 28 -2.39 -18.38 -12.70
CA LEU A 28 -2.05 -19.75 -12.28
C LEU A 28 -0.54 -19.97 -12.19
N ASN A 29 0.26 -19.21 -12.95
CA ASN A 29 1.72 -19.30 -12.94
C ASN A 29 2.37 -18.61 -11.73
N HIS A 30 1.59 -17.85 -10.95
CA HIS A 30 2.09 -17.04 -9.83
C HIS A 30 1.40 -17.37 -8.50
N LEU A 31 0.56 -18.41 -8.48
CA LEU A 31 -0.11 -18.91 -7.29
C LEU A 31 0.72 -20.01 -6.61
N ASP A 32 0.73 -20.01 -5.28
CA ASP A 32 1.19 -21.16 -4.49
C ASP A 32 0.01 -22.01 -3.97
N ASN A 33 0.33 -23.12 -3.31
CA ASN A 33 -0.66 -24.05 -2.75
C ASN A 33 -1.48 -23.48 -1.58
N TYR A 34 -1.14 -22.28 -1.09
CA TYR A 34 -1.88 -21.57 -0.04
C TYR A 34 -2.74 -20.43 -0.62
N GLY A 35 -2.80 -20.28 -1.94
CA GLY A 35 -3.57 -19.23 -2.61
C GLY A 35 -2.90 -17.86 -2.58
N ASN A 36 -1.61 -17.77 -2.26
CA ASN A 36 -0.86 -16.51 -2.35
C ASN A 36 -0.53 -16.20 -3.81
N LEU A 37 -0.76 -14.95 -4.23
CA LEU A 37 -0.47 -14.46 -5.58
C LEU A 37 0.80 -13.59 -5.57
N TYR A 38 1.89 -14.11 -6.15
CA TYR A 38 3.22 -13.49 -6.12
C TYR A 38 3.58 -12.81 -7.44
N LEU A 39 3.33 -11.50 -7.52
CA LEU A 39 3.61 -10.66 -8.69
C LEU A 39 4.81 -9.73 -8.47
N ARG A 40 5.56 -9.88 -7.38
CA ARG A 40 6.71 -9.03 -7.07
C ARG A 40 7.72 -9.01 -8.23
N ASN A 41 8.13 -7.82 -8.65
CA ASN A 41 9.03 -7.59 -9.80
C ASN A 41 8.52 -8.16 -11.14
N LYS A 42 7.25 -8.56 -11.26
CA LYS A 42 6.71 -9.05 -12.52
C LYS A 42 6.31 -7.89 -13.42
N PRO A 43 6.39 -8.06 -14.76
CA PRO A 43 6.09 -7.02 -15.74
C PRO A 43 4.58 -6.86 -15.93
N TYR A 44 3.81 -6.70 -14.85
CA TYR A 44 2.37 -6.51 -14.93
C TYR A 44 1.96 -5.05 -14.69
N THR A 45 0.98 -4.58 -15.45
CA THR A 45 0.44 -3.20 -15.39
C THR A 45 -0.96 -3.13 -14.78
N SER A 46 -1.68 -4.26 -14.72
CA SER A 46 -3.01 -4.33 -14.10
C SER A 46 -3.35 -5.74 -13.65
N LEU A 47 -4.38 -5.84 -12.80
CA LEU A 47 -4.99 -7.08 -12.33
C LEU A 47 -6.40 -7.19 -12.94
N PRO A 48 -6.93 -8.41 -13.15
CA PRO A 48 -8.26 -8.58 -13.70
C PRO A 48 -9.36 -8.09 -12.75
N THR A 49 -10.49 -7.66 -13.31
CA THR A 49 -11.65 -7.21 -12.52
C THR A 49 -12.26 -8.36 -11.72
N GLY A 50 -12.71 -8.08 -10.49
CA GLY A 50 -13.34 -9.09 -9.63
C GLY A 50 -12.38 -10.15 -9.09
N LEU A 51 -11.06 -9.91 -9.16
CA LEU A 51 -10.05 -10.83 -8.63
C LEU A 51 -10.30 -11.12 -7.14
N VAL A 52 -10.34 -12.41 -6.81
CA VAL A 52 -10.31 -12.92 -5.43
C VAL A 52 -8.99 -13.63 -5.23
N VAL A 53 -8.23 -13.24 -4.21
CA VAL A 53 -6.98 -13.89 -3.82
C VAL A 53 -7.22 -14.60 -2.48
N ASP A 54 -7.09 -15.93 -2.47
CA ASP A 54 -7.38 -16.75 -1.29
C ASP A 54 -6.33 -16.60 -0.17
N GLY A 55 -5.10 -16.22 -0.53
CA GLY A 55 -4.02 -15.88 0.38
C GLY A 55 -3.62 -14.41 0.29
N ASN A 56 -2.33 -14.16 0.36
CA ASN A 56 -1.74 -12.83 0.26
C ASN A 56 -1.56 -12.41 -1.21
N LEU A 57 -1.73 -11.12 -1.48
CA LEU A 57 -1.42 -10.51 -2.78
C LEU A 57 -0.13 -9.71 -2.67
N ASN A 58 0.91 -10.08 -3.42
CA ASN A 58 2.15 -9.32 -3.50
C ASN A 58 2.32 -8.69 -4.89
N ILE A 59 2.17 -7.37 -4.99
CA ILE A 59 2.39 -6.56 -6.21
C ILE A 59 3.59 -5.60 -6.07
N GLU A 60 4.49 -5.85 -5.11
CA GLU A 60 5.64 -5.00 -4.86
C GLU A 60 6.50 -4.83 -6.12
N LYS A 61 7.01 -3.61 -6.35
CA LYS A 61 7.89 -3.31 -7.49
C LYS A 61 7.30 -3.67 -8.87
N THR A 62 5.98 -3.58 -9.02
CA THR A 62 5.28 -3.74 -10.30
C THR A 62 4.89 -2.39 -10.90
N ALA A 63 4.55 -2.41 -12.19
CA ALA A 63 3.98 -1.27 -12.91
C ALA A 63 2.46 -1.12 -12.70
N ILE A 64 1.86 -1.86 -11.76
CA ILE A 64 0.43 -1.81 -11.48
C ILE A 64 0.08 -0.45 -10.87
N THR A 65 -0.71 0.35 -11.58
CA THR A 65 -1.07 1.71 -11.15
C THR A 65 -2.39 1.79 -10.39
N ARG A 66 -3.24 0.77 -10.49
CA ARG A 66 -4.58 0.75 -9.90
C ARG A 66 -4.99 -0.68 -9.52
N LEU A 67 -5.60 -0.85 -8.33
CA LEU A 67 -6.29 -2.09 -7.97
C LEU A 67 -7.66 -2.19 -8.67
N PRO A 68 -8.12 -3.39 -9.06
CA PRO A 68 -9.39 -3.57 -9.73
C PRO A 68 -10.56 -3.32 -8.78
N LYS A 69 -11.71 -2.89 -9.34
CA LYS A 69 -12.95 -2.82 -8.57
C LYS A 69 -13.34 -4.23 -8.11
N GLY A 70 -13.83 -4.33 -6.87
CA GLY A 70 -14.26 -5.60 -6.29
C GLY A 70 -13.12 -6.54 -5.90
N LEU A 71 -11.86 -6.09 -5.88
CA LEU A 71 -10.75 -6.89 -5.38
C LEU A 71 -11.02 -7.35 -3.94
N GLU A 72 -10.92 -8.66 -3.73
CA GLU A 72 -10.95 -9.27 -2.40
C GLU A 72 -9.67 -10.06 -2.16
N VAL A 73 -8.95 -9.72 -1.09
CA VAL A 73 -7.74 -10.43 -0.64
C VAL A 73 -8.05 -11.03 0.73
N LYS A 74 -8.09 -12.36 0.82
CA LYS A 74 -8.37 -13.09 2.08
C LYS A 74 -7.16 -13.14 3.01
N GLY A 75 -5.97 -12.82 2.52
CA GLY A 75 -4.78 -12.51 3.29
C GLY A 75 -4.47 -11.01 3.32
N SER A 76 -3.18 -10.67 3.20
CA SER A 76 -2.65 -9.30 3.22
C SER A 76 -2.25 -8.82 1.83
N LEU A 77 -2.24 -7.50 1.64
CA LEU A 77 -1.74 -6.84 0.44
C LEU A 77 -0.35 -6.27 0.70
N LYS A 78 0.63 -6.67 -0.11
CA LYS A 78 1.96 -6.03 -0.18
C LYS A 78 2.08 -5.33 -1.52
N GLY A 79 2.17 -4.00 -1.51
CA GLY A 79 2.29 -3.16 -2.69
C GLY A 79 3.41 -2.13 -2.59
N GLY A 80 4.36 -2.34 -1.69
CA GLY A 80 5.51 -1.48 -1.50
C GLY A 80 6.34 -1.26 -2.77
N ASN A 81 6.83 -0.04 -2.95
CA ASN A 81 7.67 0.40 -4.07
C ASN A 81 7.06 0.10 -5.47
N SER A 82 5.74 -0.01 -5.57
CA SER A 82 5.03 -0.18 -6.83
C SER A 82 4.60 1.17 -7.42
N LEU A 83 4.13 1.16 -8.66
CA LEU A 83 3.48 2.33 -9.26
C LEU A 83 2.02 2.54 -8.79
N LEU A 84 1.57 1.79 -7.78
CA LEU A 84 0.17 1.83 -7.34
C LEU A 84 -0.19 3.23 -6.84
N ALA A 85 -1.12 3.87 -7.55
CA ALA A 85 -1.57 5.22 -7.26
C ALA A 85 -3.05 5.30 -6.87
N ARG A 86 -3.84 4.25 -7.14
CA ARG A 86 -5.30 4.27 -6.91
C ARG A 86 -5.83 2.95 -6.37
N VAL A 87 -6.50 3.03 -5.22
CA VAL A 87 -7.35 1.97 -4.68
C VAL A 87 -8.82 2.39 -4.88
N PRO A 88 -9.68 1.57 -5.53
CA PRO A 88 -11.10 1.88 -5.64
C PRO A 88 -11.85 1.57 -4.34
N SER A 89 -13.01 2.20 -4.14
CA SER A 89 -13.91 1.84 -3.03
C SER A 89 -14.40 0.39 -3.18
N GLY A 90 -14.67 -0.27 -2.05
CA GLY A 90 -15.17 -1.64 -2.03
C GLY A 90 -14.07 -2.72 -2.06
N VAL A 91 -12.79 -2.34 -2.18
CA VAL A 91 -11.67 -3.28 -1.98
C VAL A 91 -11.69 -3.80 -0.54
N LYS A 92 -11.53 -5.11 -0.38
CA LYS A 92 -11.47 -5.79 0.91
C LYS A 92 -10.13 -6.52 1.04
N ILE A 93 -9.44 -6.27 2.14
CA ILE A 93 -8.19 -6.93 2.52
C ILE A 93 -8.39 -7.44 3.94
N LYS A 94 -8.43 -8.75 4.15
CA LYS A 94 -8.71 -9.33 5.48
C LYS A 94 -7.54 -9.15 6.44
N GLY A 95 -6.31 -9.19 5.93
CA GLY A 95 -5.08 -8.90 6.67
C GLY A 95 -4.74 -7.41 6.64
N TYR A 96 -3.45 -7.11 6.51
CA TYR A 96 -2.92 -5.76 6.46
C TYR A 96 -2.70 -5.26 5.02
N ALA A 97 -2.47 -3.96 4.87
CA ALA A 97 -2.05 -3.33 3.63
C ALA A 97 -0.70 -2.61 3.83
N ASP A 98 0.37 -3.15 3.25
CA ASP A 98 1.69 -2.54 3.27
C ASP A 98 2.00 -1.90 1.91
N LEU A 99 2.00 -0.58 1.85
CA LEU A 99 2.07 0.23 0.62
C LEU A 99 3.22 1.23 0.65
N ILE A 100 4.25 0.96 1.45
CA ILE A 100 5.45 1.81 1.60
C ILE A 100 6.04 2.21 0.24
N GLY A 101 6.30 3.50 0.03
CA GLY A 101 6.93 4.00 -1.20
C GLY A 101 6.08 3.85 -2.48
N SER A 102 4.82 3.42 -2.37
CA SER A 102 3.88 3.42 -3.50
C SER A 102 3.51 4.85 -3.92
N LYS A 103 2.74 4.99 -5.00
CA LYS A 103 2.33 6.29 -5.57
C LYS A 103 0.95 6.74 -5.09
N ILE A 104 0.45 6.18 -3.98
CA ILE A 104 -0.84 6.55 -3.40
C ILE A 104 -0.81 8.02 -2.96
N THR A 105 -1.69 8.82 -3.56
CA THR A 105 -1.87 10.25 -3.18
C THR A 105 -3.09 10.48 -2.30
N ARG A 106 -4.10 9.59 -2.38
CA ARG A 106 -5.35 9.70 -1.62
C ARG A 106 -5.83 8.31 -1.23
N TRP A 107 -6.24 8.15 0.03
CA TRP A 107 -6.91 6.92 0.47
C TRP A 107 -8.43 7.04 0.23
N PRO A 108 -9.06 6.07 -0.44
CA PRO A 108 -10.49 6.12 -0.78
C PRO A 108 -11.40 5.79 0.42
N LYS A 109 -12.65 6.29 0.39
CA LYS A 109 -13.70 5.79 1.29
C LYS A 109 -14.09 4.35 0.93
N GLY A 110 -14.52 3.59 1.92
CA GLY A 110 -15.14 2.27 1.71
C GLY A 110 -14.16 1.15 1.35
N VAL A 111 -12.86 1.34 1.54
CA VAL A 111 -11.89 0.25 1.57
C VAL A 111 -11.85 -0.33 2.97
N ARG A 112 -11.85 -1.67 3.07
CA ARG A 112 -11.81 -2.39 4.34
C ARG A 112 -10.48 -3.12 4.45
N VAL A 113 -9.69 -2.77 5.46
CA VAL A 113 -8.44 -3.47 5.83
C VAL A 113 -8.61 -4.02 7.23
N GLY A 114 -8.30 -5.30 7.43
CA GLY A 114 -8.52 -5.98 8.71
C GLY A 114 -7.41 -5.79 9.73
N GLY A 115 -6.21 -5.37 9.29
CA GLY A 115 -5.06 -5.06 10.13
C GLY A 115 -4.53 -3.65 9.92
N PHE A 116 -3.21 -3.50 10.01
CA PHE A 116 -2.53 -2.22 9.83
C PHE A 116 -2.57 -1.71 8.39
N ILE A 117 -2.36 -0.40 8.24
CA ILE A 117 -2.16 0.28 6.96
C ILE A 117 -0.85 1.05 7.03
N ASN A 118 0.10 0.71 6.16
CA ASN A 118 1.38 1.40 6.05
C ASN A 118 1.46 2.21 4.74
N LEU A 119 1.45 3.54 4.87
CA LEU A 119 1.56 4.52 3.78
C LEU A 119 2.87 5.32 3.87
N THR A 120 3.87 4.81 4.57
CA THR A 120 5.20 5.43 4.70
C THR A 120 5.80 5.76 3.33
N ASP A 121 6.46 6.91 3.18
CA ASP A 121 7.12 7.35 1.93
C ASP A 121 6.20 7.43 0.69
N THR A 122 4.90 7.58 0.89
CA THR A 122 3.94 7.81 -0.21
C THR A 122 3.68 9.30 -0.41
N PRO A 123 3.29 9.75 -1.61
CA PRO A 123 2.85 11.13 -1.86
C PRO A 123 1.43 11.41 -1.32
N LEU A 124 1.02 10.77 -0.22
CA LEU A 124 -0.31 10.86 0.36
C LEU A 124 -0.59 12.28 0.88
N ILE A 125 -1.66 12.89 0.37
CA ILE A 125 -2.12 14.23 0.76
C ILE A 125 -3.50 14.24 1.41
N ARG A 126 -4.25 13.12 1.38
CA ARG A 126 -5.59 13.06 1.97
C ARG A 126 -6.01 11.65 2.39
N LEU A 127 -6.57 11.57 3.60
CA LEU A 127 -7.35 10.44 4.10
C LEU A 127 -8.87 10.77 4.05
N PRO A 128 -9.76 9.77 3.98
CA PRO A 128 -11.20 10.01 3.88
C PRO A 128 -11.83 10.37 5.23
N ASN A 129 -12.98 11.06 5.24
CA ASN A 129 -13.74 11.27 6.48
C ASN A 129 -14.21 9.94 7.08
N GLY A 130 -14.24 9.86 8.42
CA GLY A 130 -14.59 8.62 9.13
C GLY A 130 -13.59 7.49 8.91
N PHE A 131 -12.31 7.82 8.66
CA PHE A 131 -11.28 6.81 8.44
C PHE A 131 -11.03 5.99 9.70
N ARG A 132 -11.13 4.67 9.57
CA ARG A 132 -10.92 3.71 10.65
C ARG A 132 -9.91 2.66 10.25
N VAL A 133 -8.91 2.44 11.10
CA VAL A 133 -7.85 1.44 10.93
C VAL A 133 -7.92 0.43 12.07
N LYS A 134 -7.94 -0.86 11.75
CA LYS A 134 -8.09 -1.95 12.73
C LYS A 134 -6.80 -2.34 13.45
N GLY A 135 -5.66 -1.89 12.94
CA GLY A 135 -4.37 -1.97 13.61
C GLY A 135 -3.67 -0.63 13.49
N ASP A 136 -2.37 -0.66 13.27
CA ASP A 136 -1.56 0.54 13.20
C ASP A 136 -1.78 1.33 11.91
N LEU A 137 -1.58 2.65 11.99
CA LEU A 137 -1.52 3.54 10.85
C LEU A 137 -0.16 4.22 10.80
N SER A 138 0.58 4.01 9.71
CA SER A 138 1.77 4.81 9.41
C SER A 138 1.53 5.74 8.23
N VAL A 139 1.74 7.04 8.46
CA VAL A 139 1.81 8.09 7.45
C VAL A 139 3.16 8.83 7.51
N ILE A 140 4.19 8.13 7.99
CA ILE A 140 5.56 8.63 8.10
C ILE A 140 6.04 9.16 6.73
N ARG A 141 6.70 10.31 6.74
CA ARG A 141 7.30 10.96 5.55
C ARG A 141 6.32 11.12 4.38
N THR A 142 5.06 11.46 4.70
CA THR A 142 4.04 11.84 3.70
C THR A 142 3.82 13.36 3.70
N PRO A 143 3.39 13.97 2.59
CA PRO A 143 3.00 15.39 2.56
C PRO A 143 1.62 15.65 3.21
N LEU A 144 1.06 14.69 3.95
CA LEU A 144 -0.24 14.82 4.60
C LEU A 144 -0.16 15.93 5.67
N THR A 145 -1.10 16.88 5.62
CA THR A 145 -1.15 18.03 6.54
C THR A 145 -2.20 17.89 7.64
N GLU A 146 -3.24 17.09 7.40
CA GLU A 146 -4.39 16.95 8.30
C GLU A 146 -4.81 15.47 8.45
N LEU A 147 -5.20 15.08 9.67
CA LEU A 147 -5.97 13.86 9.89
C LEU A 147 -7.47 14.21 9.85
N PRO A 148 -8.33 13.32 9.31
CA PRO A 148 -9.76 13.58 9.25
C PRO A 148 -10.37 13.60 10.66
N ASN A 149 -11.32 14.51 10.88
CA ASN A 149 -12.04 14.55 12.16
C ASN A 149 -12.76 13.22 12.43
N GLY A 150 -12.68 12.76 13.68
CA GLY A 150 -13.20 11.45 14.11
C GLY A 150 -12.40 10.25 13.59
N ILE A 151 -11.11 10.43 13.24
CA ILE A 151 -10.24 9.29 12.90
C ILE A 151 -10.16 8.30 14.06
N VAL A 152 -10.20 7.01 13.74
CA VAL A 152 -10.06 5.92 14.71
C VAL A 152 -8.93 4.99 14.28
N VAL A 153 -7.93 4.82 15.14
CA VAL A 153 -6.83 3.87 14.98
C VAL A 153 -6.87 2.91 16.17
N ASP A 154 -7.16 1.64 15.91
CA ASP A 154 -7.25 0.60 16.95
C ASP A 154 -5.86 0.15 17.44
N GLY A 155 -4.77 0.52 16.75
CA GLY A 155 -3.38 0.31 17.16
C GLY A 155 -2.63 1.63 17.38
N ASP A 156 -1.36 1.65 16.99
CA ASP A 156 -0.47 2.81 17.08
C ASP A 156 -0.61 3.75 15.86
N LEU A 157 -0.38 5.04 16.08
CA LEU A 157 -0.34 6.06 15.04
C LEU A 157 1.08 6.61 14.88
N TYR A 158 1.63 6.52 13.67
CA TYR A 158 2.96 7.00 13.33
C TYR A 158 2.90 8.13 12.30
N ILE A 159 3.34 9.34 12.68
CA ILE A 159 3.27 10.54 11.83
C ILE A 159 4.63 11.17 11.53
N GLY A 160 5.73 10.57 11.98
CA GLY A 160 7.09 11.12 11.87
C GLY A 160 7.47 11.60 10.48
N GLY A 161 7.89 12.86 10.38
CA GLY A 161 8.27 13.51 9.12
C GLY A 161 7.10 13.77 8.17
N SER A 162 5.85 13.66 8.63
CA SER A 162 4.70 14.17 7.88
C SER A 162 4.58 15.69 7.99
N ALA A 163 3.70 16.31 7.21
CA ALA A 163 3.41 17.73 7.33
C ALA A 163 2.30 18.06 8.37
N ILE A 164 1.92 17.09 9.22
CA ILE A 164 0.89 17.28 10.24
C ILE A 164 1.46 18.13 11.38
N THR A 165 0.84 19.28 11.59
CA THR A 165 1.11 20.19 12.73
C THR A 165 -0.09 20.34 13.66
N GLU A 166 -1.27 19.90 13.23
CA GLU A 166 -2.52 20.03 13.98
C GLU A 166 -3.27 18.71 14.00
N PHE A 167 -3.76 18.32 15.17
CA PHE A 167 -4.69 17.21 15.30
C PHE A 167 -6.14 17.70 15.22
N PRO A 168 -7.07 16.87 14.70
CA PRO A 168 -8.48 17.23 14.63
C PRO A 168 -9.13 17.30 16.01
N ASP A 169 -10.28 17.95 16.12
CA ASP A 169 -11.03 18.12 17.38
C ASP A 169 -11.32 16.79 18.08
N THR A 170 -11.69 15.76 17.32
CA THR A 170 -12.00 14.43 17.83
C THR A 170 -11.11 13.39 17.16
N MET A 171 -10.42 12.55 17.95
CA MET A 171 -9.71 11.37 17.45
C MET A 171 -9.57 10.29 18.51
N THR A 172 -9.45 9.05 18.04
CA THR A 172 -9.20 7.87 18.87
C THR A 172 -7.94 7.15 18.40
N VAL A 173 -7.02 6.88 19.32
CA VAL A 173 -5.84 6.03 19.11
C VAL A 173 -5.74 5.09 20.30
N LYS A 174 -5.99 3.79 20.09
CA LYS A 174 -5.98 2.81 21.19
C LYS A 174 -4.57 2.40 21.62
N GLY A 175 -3.57 2.59 20.76
CA GLY A 175 -2.16 2.47 21.10
C GLY A 175 -1.51 3.82 21.42
N ASN A 176 -0.26 3.97 20.98
CA ASN A 176 0.58 5.14 21.14
C ASN A 176 0.53 6.06 19.91
N ILE A 177 0.89 7.33 20.11
CA ILE A 177 1.11 8.29 19.04
C ILE A 177 2.61 8.59 18.96
N TYR A 178 3.24 8.28 17.83
CA TYR A 178 4.65 8.54 17.57
C TYR A 178 4.79 9.75 16.66
N LEU A 179 5.23 10.87 17.23
CA LEU A 179 5.41 12.14 16.52
C LEU A 179 6.64 12.13 15.62
N GLY A 180 7.71 11.42 16.00
CA GLY A 180 8.89 11.24 15.16
C GLY A 180 9.48 12.56 14.65
N GLY A 181 9.56 13.57 15.52
CA GLY A 181 10.04 14.91 15.19
C GLY A 181 8.98 15.90 14.68
N ASN A 182 7.71 15.52 14.56
CA ASN A 182 6.63 16.48 14.28
C ASN A 182 6.35 17.38 15.49
N THR A 183 6.15 18.68 15.23
CA THR A 183 5.70 19.65 16.23
C THR A 183 4.19 19.85 16.08
N ILE A 184 3.44 19.51 17.12
CA ILE A 184 1.98 19.66 17.15
C ILE A 184 1.60 20.94 17.90
N THR A 185 0.92 21.86 17.21
CA THR A 185 0.45 23.15 17.73
C THR A 185 -0.98 23.10 18.23
N THR A 186 -1.81 22.22 17.66
CA THR A 186 -3.22 22.05 18.04
C THR A 186 -3.48 20.61 18.46
N TRP A 187 -3.97 20.42 19.68
CA TRP A 187 -4.36 19.13 20.23
C TRP A 187 -5.88 18.94 20.20
N PRO A 188 -6.39 17.69 20.13
CA PRO A 188 -7.83 17.42 20.13
C PRO A 188 -8.50 17.90 21.41
N THR A 189 -9.73 18.40 21.30
CA THR A 189 -10.59 18.62 22.47
C THR A 189 -11.14 17.31 23.03
N GLN A 190 -11.27 16.30 22.16
CA GLN A 190 -11.73 14.95 22.49
C GLN A 190 -10.73 13.91 21.97
N LEU A 191 -9.76 13.56 22.83
CA LEU A 191 -8.77 12.52 22.57
C LEU A 191 -9.07 11.27 23.40
N ASP A 192 -9.38 10.17 22.74
CA ASP A 192 -9.42 8.82 23.35
C ASP A 192 -8.10 8.12 23.04
N LEU A 193 -7.16 8.21 23.99
CA LEU A 193 -5.81 7.65 23.88
C LEU A 193 -5.62 6.50 24.86
N GLY A 194 -5.27 5.31 24.35
CA GLY A 194 -4.99 4.14 25.19
C GLY A 194 -3.52 4.01 25.64
N GLY A 195 -2.59 4.64 24.92
CA GLY A 195 -1.16 4.64 25.21
C GLY A 195 -0.61 6.03 25.55
N ALA A 196 0.61 6.29 25.11
CA ALA A 196 1.30 7.56 25.31
C ALA A 196 1.58 8.28 23.99
N VAL A 197 1.92 9.57 24.10
CA VAL A 197 2.52 10.34 23.01
C VAL A 197 4.03 10.28 23.16
N ALA A 198 4.72 9.72 22.16
CA ALA A 198 6.17 9.68 22.06
C ALA A 198 6.66 10.71 21.03
N ARG A 199 7.73 11.43 21.37
CA ARG A 199 8.32 12.47 20.52
C ARG A 199 9.30 11.88 19.50
#